data_AF-A0AAN7SY30-F1
#
_entry.id   AF-A0AAN7SY30-F1
#
_cell.length_a   1.000
_cell.length_b   1.000
_cell.length_c   1.000
_cell.angle_alpha   90.00
_cell.angle_beta   90.00
_cell.angle_gamma   90.00
#
_symmetry.space_group_name_H-M   'P 1'
#
loop_
_entity.id
_entity.type
_entity.pdbx_description
1 polymer ?
#
loop_
_entity_poly.entity_id
_entity_poly.type
_entity_poly.pdbx_seq_one_letter_code
_entity_poly.pdbx_strand_id
1 'polypeptide(L)'
;MEVIREAPRMGGFVPLTEFQSVTPETFSQPVLHYYSDRCKVIVLEDELQHAPAIAELITKASQPVHSNEAESENTNGAQAAQKTVEDIDVWVTSEKLFLYSKSHEIGLTISYPTISIHATQSYPAPSPDEPASQALYMQLIPSLPDSPAEDDDPPDTVSLTIIPTAAAPPPSTAPTANEDDAITSENEPQLTPVQALYKALSDCSDLHPDPAQDEDMEESGMSRLIPAGLAIPGTTDGSMPPAMPGSGGWITAENMHEFVDEEGNWIGGDDEEQEDAQNLGPGAGTVRSRPDGDAQDGQDEETKWQRTS
;
A
#
# COMPACT_ATOMS: atom_id res chain seq x y z
N MET A 1 2.89 3.72 -18.84
CA MET A 1 2.22 2.41 -19.10
C MET A 1 2.63 1.91 -20.50
N GLU A 2 2.67 0.60 -20.73
CA GLU A 2 3.14 0.03 -21.99
C GLU A 2 2.26 -1.15 -22.45
N VAL A 3 2.05 -1.29 -23.76
CA VAL A 3 1.32 -2.42 -24.36
C VAL A 3 2.28 -3.58 -24.58
N ILE A 4 1.88 -4.78 -24.14
CA ILE A 4 2.63 -6.02 -24.36
C ILE A 4 1.88 -6.96 -25.29
N ARG A 5 2.62 -7.78 -26.05
CA ARG A 5 2.06 -8.82 -26.94
C ARG A 5 2.32 -10.23 -26.44
N GLU A 6 3.39 -10.41 -25.67
CA GLU A 6 3.73 -11.69 -25.07
C GLU A 6 3.22 -11.75 -23.63
N ALA A 7 2.66 -12.89 -23.26
CA ALA A 7 2.19 -13.12 -21.89
C ALA A 7 3.37 -13.08 -20.90
N PRO A 8 3.20 -12.48 -19.71
CA PRO A 8 4.17 -12.62 -18.63
C PRO A 8 4.44 -14.11 -18.35
N ARG A 9 5.71 -14.51 -18.32
CA ARG A 9 6.08 -15.90 -18.07
C ARG A 9 6.04 -16.17 -16.57
N MET A 10 5.15 -17.07 -16.13
CA MET A 10 5.05 -17.47 -14.71
C MET A 10 6.40 -17.91 -14.11
N GLY A 11 7.22 -18.64 -14.87
CA GLY A 11 8.56 -19.07 -14.43
C GLY A 11 9.63 -17.97 -14.44
N GLY A 12 9.27 -16.74 -14.83
CA GLY A 12 10.12 -15.56 -14.72
C GLY A 12 9.99 -14.84 -13.38
N PHE A 13 9.09 -15.30 -12.51
CA PHE A 13 8.84 -14.70 -11.19
C PHE A 13 9.10 -15.71 -10.08
N VAL A 14 9.60 -15.23 -8.94
CA VAL A 14 9.70 -16.02 -7.71
C VAL A 14 8.40 -15.83 -6.92
N PRO A 15 7.66 -16.89 -6.55
CA PRO A 15 6.48 -16.75 -5.70
C PRO A 15 6.81 -16.10 -4.35
N LEU A 16 5.93 -15.23 -3.84
CA LEU A 16 6.15 -14.53 -2.56
C LEU A 16 6.46 -15.48 -1.39
N THR A 17 5.78 -16.61 -1.30
CA THR A 17 6.03 -17.63 -0.25
C THR A 17 7.45 -18.18 -0.33
N GLU A 18 7.96 -18.43 -1.53
CA GLU A 18 9.32 -18.93 -1.72
C GLU A 18 10.34 -17.86 -1.31
N PHE A 19 10.13 -16.63 -1.77
CA PHE A 19 10.97 -15.47 -1.44
C PHE A 19 11.02 -15.19 0.07
N GLN A 20 9.92 -15.40 0.81
CA GLN A 20 9.87 -15.21 2.26
C GLN A 20 10.41 -16.41 3.06
N SER A 21 10.44 -17.60 2.46
CA SER A 21 10.87 -18.83 3.15
C SER A 21 12.38 -19.02 3.18
N VAL A 22 13.11 -18.40 2.26
CA VAL A 22 14.57 -18.55 2.11
C VAL A 22 15.18 -17.19 1.84
N THR A 23 16.28 -16.86 2.51
CA THR A 23 17.09 -15.69 2.14
C THR A 23 17.68 -15.91 0.74
N PRO A 24 17.27 -15.16 -0.29
CA PRO A 24 17.75 -15.39 -1.64
C PRO A 24 19.26 -15.15 -1.71
N GLU A 25 19.98 -15.98 -2.47
CA GLU A 25 21.40 -15.72 -2.77
C GLU A 25 21.56 -14.45 -3.63
N THR A 26 20.52 -14.03 -4.35
CA THR A 26 20.51 -12.79 -5.14
C THR A 26 19.09 -12.24 -5.26
N PHE A 27 18.92 -10.93 -5.06
CA PHE A 27 17.65 -10.21 -5.17
C PHE A 27 17.33 -9.71 -6.59
N SER A 28 17.72 -10.45 -7.62
CA SER A 28 17.65 -9.97 -9.01
C SER A 28 16.39 -10.34 -9.77
N GLN A 29 15.55 -11.22 -9.20
CA GLN A 29 14.34 -11.69 -9.86
C GLN A 29 13.10 -11.01 -9.28
N PRO A 30 12.14 -10.61 -10.14
CA PRO A 30 10.88 -10.04 -9.68
C PRO A 30 10.05 -11.08 -8.90
N VAL A 31 9.42 -10.64 -7.83
CA VAL A 31 8.59 -11.48 -6.96
C VAL A 31 7.13 -11.40 -7.40
N LEU A 32 6.44 -12.52 -7.46
CA LEU A 32 5.00 -12.58 -7.74
C LEU A 32 4.22 -12.53 -6.41
N HIS A 33 3.47 -11.44 -6.20
CA HIS A 33 2.65 -11.24 -5.00
C HIS A 33 1.23 -11.76 -5.16
N TYR A 34 0.67 -11.68 -6.37
CA TYR A 34 -0.70 -12.13 -6.63
C TYR A 34 -0.92 -12.50 -8.10
N TYR A 35 -1.75 -13.51 -8.33
CA TYR A 35 -2.25 -13.89 -9.65
C TYR A 35 -3.73 -14.27 -9.60
N SER A 36 -4.50 -13.74 -10.54
CA SER A 36 -5.89 -14.16 -10.78
C SER A 36 -6.15 -14.28 -12.28
N ASP A 37 -6.78 -15.38 -12.66
CA ASP A 37 -7.20 -15.61 -14.04
C ASP A 37 -8.66 -15.16 -14.24
N ARG A 38 -9.01 -14.90 -15.49
CA ARG A 38 -10.39 -14.59 -15.92
C ARG A 38 -11.05 -13.39 -15.22
N CYS A 39 -10.26 -12.43 -14.78
CA CYS A 39 -10.77 -11.19 -14.21
C CYS A 39 -11.58 -10.41 -15.25
N LYS A 40 -12.54 -9.64 -14.74
CA LYS A 40 -13.30 -8.66 -15.51
C LYS A 40 -12.74 -7.28 -15.24
N VAL A 41 -12.50 -6.53 -16.32
CA VAL A 41 -11.92 -5.18 -16.29
C VAL A 41 -12.92 -4.20 -16.88
N ILE A 42 -13.15 -3.09 -16.18
CA ILE A 42 -14.11 -2.05 -16.56
C ILE A 42 -13.41 -0.70 -16.58
N VAL A 43 -13.67 0.09 -17.62
CA VAL A 43 -13.09 1.43 -17.85
C VAL A 43 -14.19 2.38 -18.36
N LEU A 44 -14.12 3.66 -18.01
CA LEU A 44 -15.03 4.67 -18.58
C LEU A 44 -14.59 5.03 -20.00
N GLU A 45 -15.55 5.10 -20.92
CA GLU A 45 -15.27 5.25 -22.35
C GLU A 45 -14.71 6.64 -22.72
N ASP A 46 -15.16 7.68 -22.02
CA ASP A 46 -14.68 9.06 -22.17
C ASP A 46 -13.21 9.22 -21.76
N GLU A 47 -12.75 8.44 -20.78
CA GLU A 47 -11.37 8.47 -20.29
C GLU A 47 -10.37 7.77 -21.23
N LEU A 48 -10.84 6.91 -22.14
CA LEU A 48 -9.96 6.14 -23.04
C LEU A 48 -9.12 7.01 -23.97
N GLN A 49 -9.56 8.24 -24.26
CA GLN A 49 -8.78 9.18 -25.06
C GLN A 49 -7.48 9.61 -24.37
N HIS A 50 -7.44 9.56 -23.03
CA HIS A 50 -6.28 9.94 -22.22
C HIS A 50 -5.29 8.79 -21.99
N ALA A 51 -5.70 7.53 -22.25
CA ALA A 51 -4.83 6.36 -22.12
C ALA A 51 -4.86 5.45 -23.37
N PRO A 52 -4.08 5.78 -24.42
CA PRO A 52 -4.02 5.00 -25.66
C PRO A 52 -3.67 3.51 -25.45
N ALA A 53 -2.82 3.20 -24.49
CA ALA A 53 -2.43 1.82 -24.17
C ALA A 53 -3.60 1.00 -23.60
N ILE A 54 -4.43 1.61 -22.73
CA ILE A 54 -5.65 0.99 -22.20
C ILE A 54 -6.67 0.85 -23.33
N ALA A 55 -6.86 1.92 -24.13
CA ALA A 55 -7.77 1.90 -25.27
C ALA A 55 -7.43 0.75 -26.25
N GLU A 56 -6.15 0.48 -26.49
CA GLU A 56 -5.74 -0.62 -27.36
C GLU A 56 -6.11 -2.00 -26.79
N LEU A 57 -5.86 -2.22 -25.48
CA LEU A 57 -6.27 -3.44 -24.79
C LEU A 57 -7.79 -3.63 -24.88
N ILE A 58 -8.55 -2.60 -24.50
CA ILE A 58 -10.01 -2.66 -24.49
C ILE A 58 -10.57 -2.90 -25.89
N THR A 59 -10.13 -2.14 -26.89
CA THR A 59 -10.66 -2.27 -28.27
C THR A 59 -10.37 -3.62 -28.91
N LYS A 60 -9.22 -4.26 -28.60
CA LYS A 60 -8.89 -5.59 -29.14
C LYS A 60 -9.49 -6.75 -28.35
N ALA A 61 -9.58 -6.60 -27.02
CA ALA A 61 -10.05 -7.68 -26.14
C ALA A 61 -11.57 -7.64 -25.90
N SER A 62 -12.22 -6.49 -26.13
CA SER A 62 -13.68 -6.44 -26.22
C SER A 62 -14.14 -7.29 -27.39
N GLN A 63 -14.94 -8.32 -27.10
CA GLN A 63 -15.75 -8.94 -28.13
C GLN A 63 -16.76 -7.92 -28.67
N PRO A 64 -17.26 -8.08 -29.91
CA PRO A 64 -18.44 -7.35 -30.37
C PRO A 64 -19.65 -7.85 -29.57
N VAL A 65 -19.85 -7.35 -28.35
CA VAL A 65 -21.03 -7.65 -27.56
C VAL A 65 -22.02 -6.54 -27.75
N HIS A 66 -23.23 -6.95 -28.11
CA HIS A 66 -24.46 -6.17 -28.11
C HIS A 66 -24.41 -5.04 -27.08
N SER A 67 -24.62 -3.81 -27.57
CA SER A 67 -25.02 -2.69 -26.74
C SER A 67 -26.11 -3.21 -25.80
N ASN A 68 -25.79 -3.36 -24.51
CA ASN A 68 -26.83 -3.39 -23.50
C ASN A 68 -27.37 -1.97 -23.42
N GLU A 69 -28.17 -1.63 -24.43
CA GLU A 69 -29.17 -0.59 -24.40
C GLU A 69 -30.26 -1.08 -23.44
N ALA A 70 -29.89 -1.21 -22.17
CA ALA A 70 -30.86 -1.05 -21.11
C ALA A 70 -31.16 0.46 -21.12
N GLU A 71 -32.19 0.83 -21.90
CA GLU A 71 -32.97 2.03 -21.61
C GLU A 71 -33.43 1.93 -20.16
N SER A 72 -32.59 2.39 -19.23
CA SER A 72 -33.03 2.77 -17.91
C SER A 72 -33.72 4.13 -18.08
N GLU A 73 -34.97 4.06 -18.51
CA GLU A 73 -35.91 5.17 -18.36
C GLU A 73 -35.90 5.58 -16.87
N ASN A 74 -35.37 6.78 -16.61
CA ASN A 74 -35.33 7.50 -15.34
C ASN A 74 -34.16 7.20 -14.39
N THR A 75 -33.12 8.02 -14.49
CA THR A 75 -32.65 8.86 -13.36
C THR A 75 -31.76 9.98 -13.90
N ASN A 76 -31.97 11.20 -13.43
CA ASN A 76 -31.17 12.37 -13.76
C ASN A 76 -29.74 12.23 -13.21
N GLY A 77 -28.86 11.64 -14.01
CA GLY A 77 -27.42 11.62 -13.84
C GLY A 77 -26.85 10.92 -15.06
N ALA A 78 -26.09 11.62 -15.90
CA ALA A 78 -25.46 11.04 -17.08
C ALA A 78 -24.54 9.89 -16.62
N GLN A 79 -24.99 8.64 -16.72
CA GLN A 79 -24.12 7.49 -16.52
C GLN A 79 -23.12 7.49 -17.67
N ALA A 80 -21.86 7.81 -17.38
CA ALA A 80 -20.78 7.74 -18.35
C ALA A 80 -20.73 6.31 -18.93
N ALA A 81 -20.62 6.22 -20.26
CA ALA A 81 -20.59 4.93 -20.94
C ALA A 81 -19.38 4.12 -20.45
N GLN A 82 -19.61 2.86 -20.06
CA GLN A 82 -18.57 1.98 -19.54
C GLN A 82 -18.26 0.87 -20.56
N LYS A 83 -16.98 0.56 -20.74
CA LYS A 83 -16.53 -0.61 -21.49
C LYS A 83 -16.06 -1.69 -20.55
N THR A 84 -16.51 -2.92 -20.80
CA THR A 84 -16.15 -4.11 -20.05
C THR A 84 -15.37 -5.06 -20.94
N VAL A 85 -14.31 -5.66 -20.39
CA VAL A 85 -13.58 -6.77 -20.97
C VAL A 85 -13.50 -7.90 -19.95
N GLU A 86 -13.72 -9.13 -20.41
CA GLU A 86 -13.65 -10.34 -19.60
C GLU A 86 -12.45 -11.18 -20.02
N ASP A 87 -12.17 -12.26 -19.30
CA ASP A 87 -11.04 -13.16 -19.56
C ASP A 87 -9.66 -12.46 -19.55
N ILE A 88 -9.48 -11.51 -18.61
CA ILE A 88 -8.20 -10.85 -18.37
C ILE A 88 -7.48 -11.52 -17.21
N ASP A 89 -6.24 -11.92 -17.43
CA ASP A 89 -5.37 -12.36 -16.35
C ASP A 89 -4.67 -11.16 -15.71
N VAL A 90 -4.51 -11.21 -14.39
CA VAL A 90 -3.91 -10.14 -13.58
C VAL A 90 -2.71 -10.71 -12.82
N TRP A 91 -1.55 -10.07 -12.95
CA TRP A 91 -0.35 -10.37 -12.16
C TRP A 91 0.11 -9.14 -11.42
N VAL A 92 0.24 -9.26 -10.10
CA VAL A 92 0.87 -8.24 -9.26
C VAL A 92 2.27 -8.72 -8.93
N THR A 93 3.28 -7.98 -9.37
CA THR A 93 4.69 -8.34 -9.19
C THR A 93 5.44 -7.23 -8.49
N SER A 94 6.58 -7.51 -7.88
CA SER A 94 7.38 -6.50 -7.21
C SER A 94 7.89 -5.38 -8.14
N GLU A 95 7.74 -5.48 -9.46
CA GLU A 95 8.16 -4.44 -10.41
C GLU A 95 6.98 -3.69 -11.03
N LYS A 96 5.99 -4.42 -11.55
CA LYS A 96 4.87 -3.86 -12.31
C LYS A 96 3.58 -4.68 -12.11
N LEU A 97 2.44 -4.04 -12.37
CA LEU A 97 1.14 -4.69 -12.52
C LEU A 97 0.93 -5.05 -13.99
N PHE A 98 0.48 -6.28 -14.26
CA PHE A 98 0.18 -6.76 -15.61
C PHE A 98 -1.29 -7.13 -15.75
N LEU A 99 -1.88 -6.71 -16.86
CA LEU A 99 -3.19 -7.17 -17.35
C LEU A 99 -2.97 -7.83 -18.71
N TYR A 100 -3.44 -9.05 -18.94
CA TYR A 100 -3.22 -9.72 -20.22
C TYR A 100 -4.44 -10.52 -20.67
N SER A 101 -4.84 -10.35 -21.93
CA SER A 101 -5.84 -11.19 -22.58
C SER A 101 -5.14 -12.30 -23.36
N LYS A 102 -5.22 -13.54 -22.85
CA LYS A 102 -4.69 -14.73 -23.55
C LYS A 102 -5.34 -14.96 -24.90
N SER A 103 -6.65 -14.69 -25.01
CA SER A 103 -7.44 -14.92 -26.23
C SER A 103 -7.04 -13.98 -27.39
N HIS A 104 -6.48 -12.82 -27.08
CA HIS A 104 -6.19 -11.77 -28.07
C HIS A 104 -4.69 -11.40 -28.15
N GLU A 105 -3.82 -12.10 -27.41
CA GLU A 105 -2.38 -11.89 -27.37
C GLU A 105 -1.98 -10.41 -27.18
N ILE A 106 -2.71 -9.72 -26.29
CA ILE A 106 -2.49 -8.32 -25.95
C ILE A 106 -2.63 -8.14 -24.44
N GLY A 107 -1.76 -7.33 -23.87
CA GLY A 107 -1.84 -6.90 -22.50
C GLY A 107 -1.30 -5.50 -22.28
N LEU A 108 -1.31 -5.11 -21.02
CA LEU A 108 -0.90 -3.82 -20.53
C LEU A 108 0.00 -4.02 -19.31
N THR A 109 1.05 -3.23 -19.25
CA THR A 109 1.95 -3.12 -18.11
C THR A 109 1.78 -1.74 -17.48
N ILE A 110 1.47 -1.74 -16.18
CA ILE A 110 1.21 -0.55 -15.36
C ILE A 110 2.33 -0.45 -14.32
N SER A 111 3.03 0.68 -14.30
CA SER A 111 4.05 0.96 -13.29
C SER A 111 3.37 1.48 -12.02
N TYR A 112 3.84 1.06 -10.84
CA TYR A 112 3.26 1.48 -9.56
C TYR A 112 3.15 3.00 -9.39
N PRO A 113 4.15 3.82 -9.77
CA PRO A 113 4.04 5.29 -9.69
C PRO A 113 2.94 5.90 -10.58
N THR A 114 2.40 5.17 -11.55
CA THR A 114 1.26 5.65 -12.36
C THR A 114 -0.10 5.43 -11.67
N ILE A 115 -0.14 4.68 -10.56
CA ILE A 115 -1.36 4.41 -9.80
C ILE A 115 -1.47 5.50 -8.74
N SER A 116 -2.39 6.46 -8.95
CA SER A 116 -2.60 7.57 -8.02
C SER A 116 -3.34 7.11 -6.76
N ILE A 117 -4.33 6.23 -6.91
CA ILE A 117 -5.06 5.63 -5.79
C ILE A 117 -5.63 4.28 -6.20
N HIS A 118 -5.71 3.37 -5.23
CA HIS A 118 -6.46 2.12 -5.33
C HIS A 118 -7.33 1.90 -4.09
N ALA A 119 -8.52 1.35 -4.29
CA ALA A 119 -9.46 1.10 -3.21
C ALA A 119 -10.36 -0.10 -3.51
N THR A 120 -10.85 -0.76 -2.47
CA THR A 120 -11.88 -1.80 -2.63
C THR A 120 -13.27 -1.15 -2.66
N GLN A 121 -14.11 -1.56 -3.60
CA GLN A 121 -15.49 -1.11 -3.70
C GLN A 121 -16.46 -2.28 -3.86
N SER A 122 -17.71 -2.07 -3.47
CA SER A 122 -18.82 -2.98 -3.80
C SER A 122 -19.30 -2.71 -5.22
N TYR A 123 -19.27 -3.73 -6.06
CA TYR A 123 -19.79 -3.71 -7.42
C TYR A 123 -21.20 -4.34 -7.46
N PRO A 124 -22.21 -3.65 -7.99
CA PRO A 124 -23.58 -4.18 -8.06
C PRO A 124 -23.62 -5.52 -8.79
N ALA A 125 -24.41 -6.45 -8.26
CA ALA A 125 -24.67 -7.70 -8.94
C ALA A 125 -25.48 -7.45 -10.23
N PRO A 126 -25.26 -8.23 -11.30
CA PRO A 126 -26.02 -8.10 -12.54
C PRO A 126 -27.49 -8.50 -12.36
N SER A 127 -27.81 -9.27 -11.32
CA SER A 127 -29.17 -9.64 -10.94
C SER A 127 -29.43 -9.34 -9.46
N PRO A 128 -30.66 -8.95 -9.07
CA PRO A 128 -30.99 -8.61 -7.68
C PRO A 128 -30.95 -9.81 -6.72
N ASP A 129 -30.92 -11.04 -7.25
CA ASP A 129 -30.83 -12.28 -6.47
C ASP A 129 -29.37 -12.71 -6.19
N GLU A 130 -28.39 -12.07 -6.84
CA GLU A 130 -26.97 -12.34 -6.63
C GLU A 130 -26.34 -11.33 -5.64
N PRO A 131 -25.40 -11.78 -4.80
CA PRO A 131 -24.70 -10.88 -3.90
C PRO A 131 -23.82 -9.89 -4.68
N ALA A 132 -23.75 -8.65 -4.19
CA ALA A 132 -22.82 -7.66 -4.73
C ALA A 132 -21.39 -8.22 -4.73
N SER A 133 -20.72 -8.13 -5.88
CA SER A 133 -19.34 -8.56 -6.01
C SER A 133 -18.42 -7.50 -5.41
N GLN A 134 -17.26 -7.88 -4.90
CA GLN A 134 -16.22 -6.90 -4.55
C GLN A 134 -15.38 -6.61 -5.80
N ALA A 135 -14.89 -5.39 -5.93
CA ALA A 135 -14.00 -4.97 -7.00
C ALA A 135 -12.86 -4.10 -6.44
N LEU A 136 -11.74 -4.06 -7.16
CA LEU A 136 -10.67 -3.11 -6.93
C LEU A 136 -10.84 -1.95 -7.91
N TYR A 137 -11.09 -0.75 -7.41
CA TYR A 137 -11.03 0.50 -8.14
C TYR A 137 -9.61 1.04 -8.13
N MET A 138 -9.16 1.60 -9.26
CA MET A 138 -7.89 2.30 -9.38
C MET A 138 -8.07 3.56 -10.23
N GLN A 139 -7.37 4.62 -9.86
CA GLN A 139 -7.20 5.81 -10.69
C GLN A 139 -5.75 5.88 -11.15
N LEU A 140 -5.57 5.96 -12.46
CA LEU A 140 -4.28 5.96 -13.12
C LEU A 140 -3.98 7.35 -13.69
N ILE A 141 -2.71 7.74 -13.64
CA ILE A 141 -2.17 8.91 -14.33
C ILE A 141 -1.31 8.38 -15.49
N PRO A 142 -1.80 8.41 -16.74
CA PRO A 142 -1.14 7.73 -17.87
C PRO A 142 0.26 8.25 -18.21
N SER A 143 0.47 9.55 -17.97
CA SER A 143 1.72 10.25 -18.20
C SER A 143 2.09 10.94 -16.89
N LEU A 144 3.17 10.49 -16.24
CA LEU A 144 3.73 11.28 -15.14
C LEU A 144 4.28 12.59 -15.75
N PRO A 145 3.96 13.76 -15.17
CA PRO A 145 4.47 15.01 -15.69
C PRO A 145 6.00 15.07 -15.47
N ASP A 146 6.77 15.11 -16.56
CA ASP A 146 8.24 15.29 -16.54
C ASP A 146 8.67 16.72 -16.16
N SER A 147 7.72 17.62 -15.92
CA SER A 147 7.94 18.99 -15.46
C SER A 147 6.77 19.43 -14.60
N PRO A 148 6.99 20.29 -13.58
CA PRO A 148 5.88 20.88 -12.84
C PRO A 148 4.94 21.53 -13.84
N ALA A 149 3.66 21.14 -13.79
CA ALA A 149 2.65 21.70 -14.67
C ALA A 149 2.69 23.22 -14.51
N GLU A 150 3.05 23.94 -15.58
CA GLU A 150 3.06 25.41 -15.59
C GLU A 150 1.64 25.99 -15.60
N ASP A 151 0.62 25.14 -15.69
CA ASP A 151 -0.80 25.49 -15.69
C ASP A 151 -1.55 24.78 -14.54
N ASP A 152 -2.50 25.50 -13.93
CA ASP A 152 -3.40 25.07 -12.84
C ASP A 152 -4.41 23.98 -13.28
N ASP A 153 -4.13 23.30 -14.39
CA ASP A 153 -4.97 22.26 -14.98
C ASP A 153 -4.68 20.90 -14.31
N PRO A 154 -5.72 20.16 -13.89
CA PRO A 154 -5.54 18.85 -13.28
C PRO A 154 -4.93 17.86 -14.29
N PRO A 155 -4.10 16.90 -13.85
CA PRO A 155 -3.56 15.89 -14.73
C PRO A 155 -4.69 15.01 -15.29
N ASP A 156 -4.49 14.54 -16.53
CA ASP A 156 -5.36 13.56 -17.14
C ASP A 156 -5.37 12.27 -16.31
N THR A 157 -6.56 11.80 -15.93
CA THR A 157 -6.73 10.58 -15.14
C THR A 157 -7.63 9.58 -15.84
N VAL A 158 -7.43 8.30 -15.56
CA VAL A 158 -8.25 7.20 -16.07
C VAL A 158 -8.63 6.27 -14.93
N SER A 159 -9.91 5.97 -14.81
CA SER A 159 -10.47 5.03 -13.85
C SER A 159 -10.49 3.61 -14.42
N LEU A 160 -10.04 2.67 -13.61
CA LEU A 160 -9.93 1.26 -13.95
C LEU A 160 -10.49 0.43 -12.80
N THR A 161 -11.48 -0.41 -13.07
CA THR A 161 -12.04 -1.33 -12.08
C THR A 161 -11.74 -2.78 -12.46
N ILE A 162 -11.19 -3.55 -11.52
CA ILE A 162 -10.89 -4.97 -11.68
C ILE A 162 -11.78 -5.79 -10.74
N ILE A 163 -12.50 -6.75 -11.31
CA ILE A 163 -13.31 -7.73 -10.59
C ILE A 163 -12.61 -9.09 -10.72
N PRO A 164 -11.93 -9.58 -9.67
CA PRO A 164 -11.29 -10.89 -9.69
C PRO A 164 -12.33 -12.00 -9.52
N THR A 165 -12.26 -13.02 -10.38
CA THR A 165 -13.22 -14.15 -10.40
C THR A 165 -12.85 -15.29 -9.45
N ALA A 166 -11.56 -15.44 -9.15
CA ALA A 166 -11.03 -16.23 -8.03
C ALA A 166 -9.52 -15.96 -7.95
N ALA A 167 -8.99 -15.72 -6.76
CA ALA A 167 -7.54 -15.78 -6.57
C ALA A 167 -7.12 -17.25 -6.74
N ALA A 168 -6.03 -17.52 -7.45
CA ALA A 168 -5.33 -18.77 -7.20
C ALA A 168 -5.05 -18.83 -5.68
N PRO A 169 -5.18 -20.00 -5.02
CA PRO A 169 -5.04 -20.07 -3.58
C PRO A 169 -3.70 -19.42 -3.17
N PRO A 170 -3.65 -18.69 -2.04
CA PRO A 170 -2.35 -18.37 -1.46
C PRO A 170 -1.57 -19.68 -1.35
N PRO A 171 -0.26 -19.73 -1.61
CA PRO A 171 0.54 -20.90 -1.28
C PRO A 171 0.63 -20.99 0.26
N SER A 172 -0.47 -21.39 0.89
CA SER A 172 -0.50 -21.84 2.26
C SER A 172 -0.09 -23.29 2.19
N THR A 173 1.19 -23.53 2.41
CA THR A 173 1.73 -24.84 2.76
C THR A 173 0.90 -25.39 3.93
N ALA A 174 0.11 -26.42 3.66
CA ALA A 174 -0.18 -27.42 4.66
C ALA A 174 1.03 -28.37 4.70
N PRO A 175 1.82 -28.41 5.80
CA PRO A 175 2.61 -29.59 6.07
C PRO A 175 1.69 -30.63 6.72
N THR A 176 1.67 -31.80 6.11
CA THR A 176 1.23 -33.05 6.74
C THR A 176 1.83 -33.22 8.14
N ALA A 177 0.94 -33.38 9.12
CA ALA A 177 1.07 -34.17 10.35
C ALA A 177 2.43 -34.18 11.07
N ASN A 178 2.52 -33.41 12.17
CA ASN A 178 3.07 -33.90 13.43
C ASN A 178 2.13 -33.46 14.55
N GLU A 179 1.50 -34.43 15.20
CA GLU A 179 0.69 -34.26 16.41
C GLU A 179 1.66 -34.04 17.58
N ASP A 180 1.97 -32.78 17.96
CA ASP A 180 2.39 -32.46 19.34
C ASP A 180 2.61 -30.96 19.68
N ASP A 181 2.38 -30.00 18.77
CA ASP A 181 2.47 -28.57 19.14
C ASP A 181 1.16 -27.84 18.82
N ALA A 182 0.24 -27.89 19.78
CA ALA A 182 -1.10 -27.31 19.69
C ALA A 182 -1.24 -26.12 20.65
N ILE A 183 -0.46 -25.05 20.47
CA ILE A 183 -0.83 -23.71 20.96
C ILE A 183 -0.18 -22.65 20.05
N THR A 184 -0.97 -21.76 19.44
CA THR A 184 -0.61 -20.66 18.51
C THR A 184 -0.57 -20.94 17.00
N SER A 185 -1.71 -21.32 16.43
CA SER A 185 -2.04 -20.94 15.05
C SER A 185 -3.54 -20.68 14.96
N GLU A 186 -3.96 -19.63 15.67
CA GLU A 186 -5.33 -19.15 15.66
C GLU A 186 -5.41 -17.91 14.77
N ASN A 187 -6.12 -18.06 13.64
CA ASN A 187 -6.85 -16.99 12.96
C ASN A 187 -6.08 -16.05 12.01
N GLU A 188 -5.43 -16.58 10.96
CA GLU A 188 -5.20 -15.77 9.76
C GLU A 188 -6.54 -15.61 9.00
N PRO A 189 -7.07 -14.39 8.82
CA PRO A 189 -8.34 -14.20 8.14
C PRO A 189 -8.23 -14.68 6.70
N GLN A 190 -9.12 -15.56 6.26
CA GLN A 190 -9.21 -15.93 4.84
C GLN A 190 -9.55 -14.68 4.02
N LEU A 191 -8.53 -14.12 3.37
CA LEU A 191 -8.65 -12.94 2.52
C LEU A 191 -9.55 -13.27 1.32
N THR A 192 -10.53 -12.41 1.04
CA THR A 192 -11.30 -12.50 -0.22
C THR A 192 -10.36 -12.26 -1.41
N PRO A 193 -10.69 -12.73 -2.64
CA PRO A 193 -9.85 -12.49 -3.80
C PRO A 193 -9.50 -11.02 -4.03
N VAL A 194 -10.43 -10.10 -3.75
CA VAL A 194 -10.22 -8.66 -3.85
C VAL A 194 -9.33 -8.13 -2.72
N GLN A 195 -9.50 -8.63 -1.49
CA GLN A 195 -8.63 -8.25 -0.38
C GLN A 195 -7.19 -8.73 -0.62
N ALA A 196 -7.00 -9.93 -1.16
CA ALA A 196 -5.69 -10.44 -1.53
C ALA A 196 -5.05 -9.61 -2.67
N LEU A 197 -5.84 -9.23 -3.68
CA LEU A 197 -5.39 -8.32 -4.74
C LEU A 197 -5.01 -6.94 -4.19
N TYR A 198 -5.88 -6.34 -3.36
CA TYR A 198 -5.64 -5.05 -2.71
C TYR A 198 -4.36 -5.08 -1.87
N LYS A 199 -4.20 -6.11 -1.03
CA LYS A 199 -3.01 -6.28 -0.19
C LYS A 199 -1.76 -6.39 -1.05
N ALA A 200 -1.77 -7.25 -2.07
CA ALA A 200 -0.62 -7.42 -2.94
C ALA A 200 -0.27 -6.13 -3.69
N LEU A 201 -1.26 -5.37 -4.12
CA LEU A 201 -1.04 -4.08 -4.81
C LEU A 201 -0.45 -3.05 -3.85
N SER A 202 -0.98 -2.93 -2.62
CA SER A 202 -0.42 -2.06 -1.58
C SER A 202 1.02 -2.43 -1.21
N ASP A 203 1.27 -3.72 -0.96
CA ASP A 203 2.61 -4.21 -0.62
C ASP A 203 3.62 -3.87 -1.72
N CYS A 204 3.20 -3.94 -3.00
CA CYS A 204 4.06 -3.59 -4.11
C CYS A 204 4.17 -2.08 -4.30
N SER A 205 3.09 -1.28 -4.17
CA SER A 205 3.18 0.17 -4.29
C SER A 205 4.12 0.78 -3.26
N ASP A 206 4.15 0.24 -2.04
CA ASP A 206 5.05 0.68 -0.97
C ASP A 206 6.53 0.47 -1.31
N LEU A 207 6.85 -0.46 -2.23
CA LEU A 207 8.21 -0.71 -2.73
C LEU A 207 8.63 0.27 -3.85
N HIS A 208 7.70 1.06 -4.37
CA HIS A 208 7.95 2.04 -5.43
C HIS A 208 7.54 3.45 -4.97
N PRO A 209 8.25 4.04 -3.99
CA PRO A 209 8.01 5.43 -3.62
C PRO A 209 8.23 6.31 -4.85
N ASP A 210 7.45 7.38 -4.95
CA ASP A 210 7.63 8.35 -6.02
C ASP A 210 9.07 8.88 -5.99
N PRO A 211 9.70 9.05 -7.17
CA PRO A 211 11.02 9.67 -7.22
C PRO A 211 10.92 11.03 -6.53
N ALA A 212 11.89 11.33 -5.67
CA ALA A 212 11.95 12.65 -5.03
C ALA A 212 11.86 13.70 -6.13
N GLN A 213 10.80 14.51 -6.10
CA GLN A 213 10.77 15.70 -6.92
C GLN A 213 11.93 16.56 -6.41
N ASP A 214 12.93 16.81 -7.27
CA ASP A 214 14.10 17.64 -6.96
C ASP A 214 13.66 19.13 -6.84
N GLU A 215 12.66 19.42 -6.01
CA GLU A 215 12.10 20.76 -5.75
C GLU A 215 12.90 21.55 -4.71
N ASP A 216 14.12 21.10 -4.36
CA ASP A 216 15.01 21.79 -3.42
C ASP A 216 16.47 21.82 -3.92
N MET A 217 16.72 21.89 -5.23
CA MET A 217 18.08 22.13 -5.76
C MET A 217 18.46 23.62 -5.85
N GLU A 218 17.89 24.45 -4.97
CA GLU A 218 18.40 25.78 -4.65
C GLU A 218 18.58 25.92 -3.13
N GLU A 219 19.70 25.41 -2.62
CA GLU A 219 20.64 26.10 -1.73
C GLU A 219 21.53 25.08 -0.99
N SER A 220 22.68 24.78 -1.59
CA SER A 220 23.92 24.54 -0.85
C SER A 220 23.90 23.46 0.24
N GLY A 221 23.79 22.17 -0.12
CA GLY A 221 24.47 21.04 0.55
C GLY A 221 24.58 21.05 2.10
N MET A 222 23.62 21.62 2.81
CA MET A 222 23.68 21.82 4.25
C MET A 222 22.31 21.46 4.79
N SER A 223 22.26 20.27 5.41
CA SER A 223 21.05 19.68 5.96
C SER A 223 20.22 20.72 6.73
N ARG A 224 18.92 20.85 6.38
CA ARG A 224 17.93 21.72 7.07
C ARG A 224 17.83 21.45 8.58
N LEU A 225 18.44 20.38 9.07
CA LEU A 225 18.60 20.04 10.48
C LEU A 225 19.61 20.95 11.21
N ILE A 226 20.56 21.56 10.50
CA ILE A 226 21.61 22.41 11.10
C ILE A 226 21.07 23.78 11.52
N PRO A 227 20.28 24.51 10.71
CA PRO A 227 19.62 25.74 11.15
C PRO A 227 18.59 25.50 12.27
N ALA A 228 17.98 24.31 12.29
CA ALA A 228 17.05 23.88 13.33
C ALA A 228 17.75 23.48 14.66
N GLY A 229 19.08 23.48 14.72
CA GLY A 229 19.85 23.08 15.89
C GLY A 229 19.78 21.58 16.22
N LEU A 230 19.23 20.76 15.31
CA LEU A 230 19.04 19.32 15.47
C LEU A 230 20.21 18.50 14.89
N ALA A 231 21.09 19.13 14.10
CA ALA A 231 22.33 18.53 13.63
C ALA A 231 23.51 19.47 13.87
N ILE A 232 24.55 18.94 14.51
CA ILE A 232 25.83 19.65 14.70
C ILE A 232 26.68 19.36 13.46
N PRO A 233 27.20 20.38 12.75
CA PRO A 233 28.05 20.15 11.59
C PRO A 233 29.26 19.30 11.99
N GLY A 234 29.43 18.16 11.33
CA GLY A 234 30.57 17.26 11.56
C GLY A 234 31.89 17.92 11.15
N THR A 235 32.99 17.40 11.68
CA THR A 235 34.34 17.78 11.26
C THR A 235 34.61 17.36 9.81
N THR A 236 35.38 18.16 9.06
CA THR A 236 35.70 17.97 7.63
C THR A 236 36.45 16.67 7.27
N ASP A 237 36.77 15.83 8.25
CA ASP A 237 37.50 14.57 8.10
C ASP A 237 36.57 13.34 8.13
N GLY A 238 35.25 13.53 8.11
CA GLY A 238 34.26 12.44 8.10
C GLY A 238 34.14 11.69 9.43
N SER A 239 34.91 12.05 10.45
CA SER A 239 34.70 11.55 11.81
C SER A 239 33.42 12.15 12.39
N MET A 240 32.54 11.28 12.91
CA MET A 240 31.42 11.71 13.74
C MET A 240 31.94 12.60 14.88
N PRO A 241 31.21 13.67 15.24
CA PRO A 241 31.56 14.44 16.43
C PRO A 241 31.65 13.47 17.61
N PRO A 242 32.65 13.64 18.50
CA PRO A 242 32.77 12.80 19.68
C PRO A 242 31.43 12.84 20.43
N ALA A 243 30.98 11.66 20.85
CA ALA A 243 29.77 11.51 21.65
C ALA A 243 29.79 12.56 22.78
N MET A 244 28.69 13.31 22.92
CA MET A 244 28.60 14.34 23.96
C MET A 244 28.91 13.69 25.31
N PRO A 245 29.67 14.34 26.20
CA PRO A 245 29.89 13.81 27.54
C PRO A 245 28.52 13.57 28.22
N GLY A 246 28.20 12.32 28.54
CA GLY A 246 26.91 11.91 29.08
C GLY A 246 25.96 11.20 28.09
N SER A 247 26.27 11.12 26.80
CA SER A 247 25.59 10.19 25.89
C SER A 247 26.20 8.79 26.08
N GLY A 248 25.85 8.12 27.18
CA GLY A 248 26.01 6.68 27.28
C GLY A 248 25.40 6.07 26.02
N GLY A 249 26.17 5.23 25.32
CA GLY A 249 25.78 4.67 24.03
C GLY A 249 24.38 4.02 24.07
N TRP A 250 23.77 3.88 22.91
CA TRP A 250 22.49 3.17 22.81
C TRP A 250 22.58 1.79 23.47
N ILE A 251 21.54 1.42 24.20
CA ILE A 251 21.44 0.09 24.79
C ILE A 251 21.20 -0.89 23.66
N THR A 252 22.17 -1.76 23.43
CA THR A 252 22.21 -2.81 22.42
C THR A 252 22.03 -4.16 23.11
N ALA A 253 21.68 -5.22 22.36
CA ALA A 253 21.51 -6.55 22.93
C ALA A 253 22.79 -7.04 23.64
N GLU A 254 23.94 -6.55 23.21
CA GLU A 254 25.27 -6.86 23.73
C GLU A 254 25.57 -6.14 25.05
N ASN A 255 24.99 -4.96 25.32
CA ASN A 255 25.23 -4.19 26.56
C ASN A 255 24.03 -4.18 27.52
N MET A 256 22.90 -4.80 27.16
CA MET A 256 21.69 -4.81 27.99
C MET A 256 21.94 -5.39 29.39
N HIS A 257 22.88 -6.33 29.52
CA HIS A 257 23.32 -6.94 30.77
C HIS A 257 24.03 -5.97 31.73
N GLU A 258 24.46 -4.79 31.26
CA GLU A 258 25.05 -3.73 32.09
C GLU A 258 23.97 -2.85 32.74
N PHE A 259 22.75 -2.86 32.18
CA PHE A 259 21.63 -2.01 32.60
C PHE A 259 20.49 -2.80 33.25
N VAL A 260 20.56 -4.13 33.28
CA VAL A 260 19.55 -5.02 33.87
C VAL A 260 20.21 -6.12 34.70
N ASP A 261 19.78 -6.31 35.94
CA ASP A 261 20.26 -7.35 36.85
C ASP A 261 19.76 -8.76 36.47
N GLU A 262 20.27 -9.80 37.14
CA GLU A 262 19.91 -11.21 36.86
C GLU A 262 18.42 -11.52 37.14
N GLU A 263 17.72 -10.65 37.86
CA GLU A 263 16.29 -10.73 38.15
C GLU A 263 15.41 -9.92 37.19
N GLY A 264 16.01 -9.22 36.21
CA GLY A 264 15.30 -8.44 35.20
C GLY A 264 14.96 -7.01 35.61
N ASN A 265 15.53 -6.49 36.70
CA ASN A 265 15.34 -5.12 37.14
C ASN A 265 16.41 -4.19 36.56
N TRP A 266 16.00 -2.98 36.23
CA TRP A 266 16.88 -1.95 35.69
C TRP A 266 17.84 -1.39 36.76
N ILE A 267 19.14 -1.42 36.47
CA ILE A 267 20.23 -0.98 37.35
C ILE A 267 20.93 0.31 36.87
N GLY A 268 20.49 0.88 35.74
CA GLY A 268 21.05 2.12 35.21
C GLY A 268 20.69 3.34 36.08
N GLY A 269 21.48 3.60 37.11
CA GLY A 269 21.35 4.81 37.93
C GLY A 269 22.13 4.89 39.24
N ASP A 270 23.18 4.08 39.49
CA ASP A 270 23.79 4.01 40.83
C ASP A 270 25.33 3.97 40.90
N ASP A 271 26.04 4.59 39.95
CA ASP A 271 27.47 4.91 40.12
C ASP A 271 27.65 6.38 40.57
N GLU A 272 27.62 6.55 41.88
CA GLU A 272 28.40 7.48 42.72
C GLU A 272 28.66 8.93 42.24
N GLU A 273 27.61 9.73 42.03
CA GLU A 273 27.57 11.11 42.55
C GLU A 273 26.21 11.34 43.21
N GLN A 274 26.21 11.27 44.54
CA GLN A 274 25.07 11.59 45.38
C GLN A 274 24.82 13.10 45.32
N GLU A 275 24.06 13.54 44.31
CA GLU A 275 23.24 14.77 44.25
C GLU A 275 22.69 14.88 42.83
N ASP A 276 21.37 15.03 42.70
CA ASP A 276 20.59 15.10 41.45
C ASP A 276 20.10 13.75 40.90
N ALA A 277 19.03 13.25 41.54
CA ALA A 277 17.97 12.60 40.78
C ALA A 277 17.71 13.46 39.55
N GLN A 278 18.16 12.99 38.38
CA GLN A 278 17.98 13.68 37.12
C GLN A 278 16.47 13.87 36.96
N ASN A 279 16.07 15.08 37.30
CA ASN A 279 14.70 15.53 37.34
C ASN A 279 14.23 15.40 35.90
N LEU A 280 13.59 14.28 35.57
CA LEU A 280 12.94 14.06 34.29
C LEU A 280 12.17 15.36 34.04
N GLY A 281 12.56 16.09 33.00
CA GLY A 281 12.16 17.49 32.83
C GLY A 281 10.66 17.67 33.09
N PRO A 282 10.23 18.79 33.68
CA PRO A 282 8.89 18.97 34.21
C PRO A 282 7.83 18.60 33.15
N GLY A 283 7.28 17.39 33.24
CA GLY A 283 6.42 16.83 32.19
C GLY A 283 6.48 15.31 32.03
N ALA A 284 7.53 14.62 32.49
CA ALA A 284 7.53 13.16 32.48
C ALA A 284 6.57 12.61 33.55
N GLY A 285 5.56 11.85 33.13
CA GLY A 285 4.61 11.17 34.02
C GLY A 285 3.39 11.98 34.47
N THR A 286 3.18 13.20 33.96
CA THR A 286 1.96 13.97 34.30
C THR A 286 0.80 13.53 33.40
N VAL A 287 -0.08 12.67 33.92
CA VAL A 287 -1.41 12.43 33.32
C VAL A 287 -2.24 13.70 33.50
N ARG A 288 -2.71 14.30 32.40
CA ARG A 288 -3.61 15.46 32.47
C ARG A 288 -4.94 15.02 33.10
N SER A 289 -5.20 15.45 34.33
CA SER A 289 -6.53 15.34 34.92
C SER A 289 -7.52 16.14 34.09
N ARG A 290 -8.61 15.49 33.69
CA ARG A 290 -9.73 16.11 32.97
C ARG A 290 -10.29 17.24 33.85
N PRO A 291 -10.46 18.48 33.36
CA PRO A 291 -10.98 19.56 34.18
C PRO A 291 -12.45 19.30 34.50
N ASP A 292 -12.74 19.00 35.76
CA ASP A 292 -14.09 19.06 36.33
C ASP A 292 -14.48 20.53 36.46
N GLY A 293 -15.19 21.03 35.44
CA GLY A 293 -15.91 22.29 35.50
C GLY A 293 -17.30 22.06 36.11
N ASP A 294 -17.45 22.43 37.38
CA ASP A 294 -18.74 22.46 38.06
C ASP A 294 -19.48 23.75 37.69
N ALA A 295 -20.44 23.66 36.75
CA ALA A 295 -21.48 24.65 36.52
C ALA A 295 -22.66 24.04 35.75
N GLN A 296 -23.60 23.47 36.51
CA GLN A 296 -25.04 23.74 36.44
C GLN A 296 -25.77 23.70 35.08
N ASP A 297 -26.53 22.61 34.92
CA ASP A 297 -27.90 22.51 34.36
C ASP A 297 -28.20 23.12 32.97
N GLY A 298 -28.49 22.26 32.00
CA GLY A 298 -29.05 22.67 30.70
C GLY A 298 -28.94 21.63 29.59
N GLN A 299 -29.85 20.65 29.61
CA GLN A 299 -30.53 20.03 28.47
C GLN A 299 -29.75 19.56 27.21
N ASP A 300 -29.89 18.25 27.00
CA ASP A 300 -30.17 17.56 25.72
C ASP A 300 -29.01 17.09 24.81
N GLU A 301 -29.27 15.88 24.28
CA GLU A 301 -28.75 15.22 23.06
C GLU A 301 -27.43 14.43 23.23
N GLU A 302 -27.47 13.18 23.67
CA GLU A 302 -27.70 11.96 22.86
C GLU A 302 -26.52 11.54 21.96
N THR A 303 -25.88 10.44 22.38
CA THR A 303 -25.37 9.34 21.52
C THR A 303 -24.29 9.65 20.48
N LYS A 304 -23.03 9.69 20.93
CA LYS A 304 -21.89 9.36 20.05
C LYS A 304 -21.53 7.89 20.26
N TRP A 305 -21.68 7.11 19.19
CA TRP A 305 -21.30 5.69 19.02
C TRP A 305 -22.37 4.64 19.36
N GLN A 306 -23.27 4.40 18.40
CA GLN A 306 -23.94 3.11 18.25
C GLN A 306 -23.17 2.27 17.21
N ARG A 307 -22.89 1.02 17.55
CA ARG A 307 -22.20 0.02 16.73
C ARG A 307 -23.16 -0.43 15.63
N THR A 308 -22.86 -0.16 14.37
CA THR A 308 -23.64 -0.68 13.25
C THR A 308 -23.51 -2.20 13.24
N SER A 309 -24.65 -2.87 13.40
CA SER A 309 -24.84 -4.30 13.11
C SER A 309 -25.20 -4.48 11.64
#